data_AF-A0A8T7M105-F1
#
_entry.id   AF-A0A8T7M105-F1
#
_cell.length_a   1.000
_cell.length_b   1.000
_cell.length_c   1.000
_cell.angle_alpha   90.00
_cell.angle_beta   90.00
_cell.angle_gamma   90.00
#
_symmetry.space_group_name_H-M   'P 1'
#
loop_
_entity.id
_entity.type
_entity.pdbx_description
1 polymer ?
#
loop_
_entity_poly.entity_id
_entity_poly.type
_entity_poly.pdbx_seq_one_letter_code
_entity_poly.pdbx_strand_id
1 'polypeptide(L)'
;MEEQQTTIYEHLGGDELFKKLVDAFYARVEKDPLLRPIFPEDLEPGKKWQFLFITQYFGGPSRYIIERGHPRLRMRHMTFLIDEKIRDAWVNHMLAALEEVGIPEPFKSEMRQYFEETGTSMINLDYHQFHQK
;
A
#
# COMPACT_ATOMS: atom_id res chain seq x y z
N MET A 1 24.23 20.10 -15.96
CA MET A 1 22.80 20.27 -15.64
C MET A 1 22.26 18.86 -15.49
N GLU A 2 21.95 18.44 -14.26
CA GLU A 2 21.22 17.18 -14.06
C GLU A 2 19.80 17.39 -14.60
N GLU A 3 19.41 16.63 -15.61
CA GLU A 3 18.01 16.51 -15.98
C GLU A 3 17.29 15.95 -14.76
N GLN A 4 16.47 16.78 -14.09
CA GLN A 4 15.56 16.29 -13.06
C GLN A 4 14.56 15.36 -13.75
N GLN A 5 14.81 14.05 -13.69
CA GLN A 5 13.81 13.06 -14.05
C GLN A 5 12.58 13.30 -13.17
N THR A 6 11.48 13.69 -13.81
CA THR A 6 10.20 13.89 -13.15
C THR A 6 9.79 12.58 -12.46
N THR A 7 9.51 12.66 -11.16
CA THR A 7 9.16 11.50 -10.34
C THR A 7 7.83 10.89 -10.76
N ILE A 8 7.54 9.65 -10.34
CA ILE A 8 6.20 9.06 -10.52
C ILE A 8 5.14 9.93 -9.85
N TYR A 9 5.44 10.43 -8.66
CA TYR A 9 4.58 11.35 -7.94
C TYR A 9 4.20 12.57 -8.78
N GLU A 10 5.18 13.25 -9.37
CA GLU A 10 4.93 14.43 -10.21
C GLU A 10 4.21 14.09 -11.52
N HIS A 11 4.60 12.99 -12.20
CA HIS A 11 3.98 12.55 -13.44
C HIS A 11 2.48 12.22 -13.29
N LEU A 12 2.11 11.64 -12.16
CA LEU A 12 0.74 11.21 -11.90
C LEU A 12 -0.13 12.33 -11.29
N GLY A 13 0.34 13.57 -11.25
CA GLY A 13 -0.45 14.71 -10.73
C GLY A 13 -0.38 14.88 -9.21
N GLY A 14 0.60 14.26 -8.56
CA GLY A 14 0.93 14.46 -7.16
C GLY A 14 -0.17 14.01 -6.19
N ASP A 15 -0.31 14.76 -5.10
CA ASP A 15 -1.19 14.46 -3.96
C ASP A 15 -2.62 14.04 -4.35
N GLU A 16 -3.20 14.66 -5.38
CA GLU A 16 -4.58 14.42 -5.75
C GLU A 16 -4.80 12.96 -6.20
N LEU A 17 -3.93 12.44 -7.06
CA LEU A 17 -4.05 11.07 -7.55
C LEU A 17 -3.77 10.05 -6.44
N PHE A 18 -2.76 10.30 -5.61
CA PHE A 18 -2.44 9.38 -4.51
C PHE A 18 -3.51 9.36 -3.41
N LYS A 19 -4.22 10.47 -3.16
CA LYS A 19 -5.41 10.47 -2.28
C LYS A 19 -6.51 9.59 -2.86
N LYS A 20 -6.85 9.79 -4.15
CA LYS A 20 -7.85 8.95 -4.85
C LYS A 20 -7.47 7.47 -4.81
N LEU A 21 -6.19 7.14 -5.01
CA LEU A 21 -5.70 5.76 -4.96
C LEU A 21 -5.93 5.14 -3.57
N VAL A 22 -5.58 5.86 -2.50
CA VAL A 22 -5.77 5.38 -1.13
C VAL A 22 -7.25 5.25 -0.81
N ASP A 23 -8.08 6.23 -1.19
CA ASP A 23 -9.51 6.18 -0.95
C ASP A 23 -10.16 4.99 -1.68
N ALA A 24 -9.81 4.77 -2.95
CA ALA A 24 -10.29 3.63 -3.74
C ALA A 24 -9.86 2.28 -3.14
N PHE A 25 -8.63 2.20 -2.63
CA PHE A 25 -8.13 1.01 -1.93
C PHE A 25 -8.90 0.76 -0.63
N TYR A 26 -9.04 1.75 0.26
CA TYR A 26 -9.72 1.57 1.55
C TYR A 26 -11.22 1.34 1.41
N ALA A 27 -11.88 1.91 0.38
CA ALA A 27 -13.28 1.62 0.07
C ALA A 27 -13.53 0.14 -0.29
N ARG A 28 -12.49 -0.56 -0.78
CA ARG A 28 -12.53 -2.01 -1.04
C ARG A 28 -12.24 -2.80 0.24
N VAL A 29 -11.20 -2.42 0.98
CA VAL A 29 -10.86 -3.04 2.28
C VAL A 29 -12.06 -3.02 3.23
N GLU A 30 -12.80 -1.91 3.28
CA GLU A 30 -13.96 -1.76 4.14
C GLU A 30 -15.06 -2.80 3.87
N LYS A 31 -15.17 -3.26 2.62
CA LYS A 31 -16.18 -4.21 2.15
C LYS A 31 -15.68 -5.66 2.10
N ASP A 32 -14.39 -5.88 2.28
CA ASP A 32 -13.78 -7.20 2.17
C ASP A 32 -13.86 -7.93 3.53
N PRO A 33 -14.60 -9.05 3.63
CA PRO A 33 -14.78 -9.76 4.90
C PRO A 33 -13.52 -10.47 5.40
N LEU A 34 -12.52 -10.69 4.54
CA LEU A 34 -11.24 -11.31 4.89
C LEU A 34 -10.27 -10.27 5.44
N LEU A 35 -10.21 -9.08 4.85
CA LEU A 35 -9.33 -8.00 5.31
C LEU A 35 -9.92 -7.20 6.46
N ARG A 36 -11.22 -6.88 6.42
CA ARG A 36 -11.85 -5.96 7.38
C ARG A 36 -11.58 -6.31 8.86
N PRO A 37 -11.59 -7.59 9.30
CA PRO A 37 -11.31 -7.96 10.69
C PRO A 37 -9.87 -7.71 11.15
N ILE A 38 -8.92 -7.55 10.20
CA ILE A 38 -7.49 -7.34 10.50
C ILE A 38 -7.18 -5.85 10.62
N PHE A 39 -7.95 -5.01 9.94
CA PHE A 39 -7.83 -3.56 10.04
C PHE A 39 -8.51 -3.03 11.31
N PRO A 40 -8.00 -1.93 11.90
CA PRO A 40 -8.69 -1.24 13.00
C PRO A 40 -10.12 -0.85 12.64
N GLU A 41 -10.95 -0.60 13.66
CA GLU A 41 -12.32 -0.11 13.45
C GLU A 41 -12.32 1.23 12.69
N ASP A 42 -11.51 2.18 13.16
CA ASP A 42 -11.24 3.44 12.46
C ASP A 42 -10.12 3.28 11.42
N LEU A 43 -10.48 3.45 10.15
CA LEU A 43 -9.57 3.32 9.01
C LEU A 43 -8.81 4.62 8.70
N GLU A 44 -9.24 5.78 9.22
CA GLU A 44 -8.67 7.08 8.87
C GLU A 44 -7.17 7.21 9.19
N PRO A 45 -6.67 6.75 10.35
CA PRO A 45 -5.24 6.73 10.61
C PRO A 45 -4.48 5.86 9.59
N GLY A 46 -5.04 4.71 9.22
CA GLY A 46 -4.48 3.82 8.20
C GLY A 46 -4.36 4.51 6.84
N LYS A 47 -5.44 5.17 6.38
CA LYS A 47 -5.46 5.96 5.15
C LYS A 47 -4.38 7.03 5.15
N LYS A 48 -4.30 7.84 6.21
CA LYS A 48 -3.27 8.88 6.35
C LYS A 48 -1.87 8.28 6.20
N TRP A 49 -1.57 7.21 6.94
CA TRP A 49 -0.23 6.63 6.92
C TRP A 49 0.12 5.99 5.59
N GLN A 50 -0.84 5.33 4.94
CA GLN A 50 -0.64 4.78 3.59
C GLN A 50 -0.35 5.90 2.60
N PHE A 51 -1.17 6.96 2.59
CA PHE A 51 -1.01 8.11 1.70
C PHE A 51 0.35 8.79 1.85
N LEU A 52 0.75 9.12 3.08
CA LEU A 52 2.06 9.73 3.33
C LEU A 52 3.19 8.79 2.90
N PHE A 53 3.06 7.50 3.16
CA PHE A 53 4.08 6.51 2.82
C PHE A 53 4.27 6.40 1.31
N ILE A 54 3.20 6.14 0.56
CA ILE A 54 3.30 5.90 -0.89
C ILE A 54 3.66 7.18 -1.64
N THR A 55 3.16 8.36 -1.22
CA THR A 55 3.57 9.62 -1.85
C THR A 55 5.06 9.85 -1.68
N GLN A 56 5.60 9.67 -0.48
CA GLN A 56 7.04 9.76 -0.25
C GLN A 56 7.82 8.71 -1.03
N TYR A 57 7.34 7.46 -1.07
CA TYR A 57 8.02 6.37 -1.75
C TYR A 57 8.18 6.63 -3.26
N PHE A 58 7.13 7.15 -3.91
CA PHE A 58 7.13 7.43 -5.35
C PHE A 58 7.70 8.81 -5.72
N GLY A 59 8.48 9.42 -4.83
CA GLY A 59 9.24 10.65 -5.11
C GLY A 59 8.58 11.95 -4.66
N GLY A 60 7.46 11.88 -3.95
CA GLY A 60 6.82 13.02 -3.32
C GLY A 60 7.51 13.48 -2.02
N PRO A 61 6.96 14.50 -1.34
CA PRO A 61 7.57 15.09 -0.16
C PRO A 61 7.78 14.07 0.98
N SER A 62 8.88 14.23 1.73
CA SER A 62 9.31 13.35 2.85
C SER A 62 8.43 13.42 4.11
N ARG A 63 7.11 13.56 3.96
CA ARG A 63 6.15 13.74 5.07
C ARG A 63 6.05 12.52 5.97
N TYR A 64 6.10 11.30 5.40
CA TYR A 64 6.00 10.09 6.21
C TYR A 64 7.15 9.98 7.21
N ILE A 65 8.38 10.18 6.76
CA ILE A 65 9.54 10.04 7.64
C ILE A 65 9.61 11.17 8.67
N ILE A 66 9.17 12.37 8.30
CA ILE A 66 9.08 13.51 9.23
C ILE A 66 8.04 13.24 10.33
N GLU A 67 6.86 12.73 9.98
CA GLU A 67 5.77 12.54 10.94
C GLU A 67 5.83 11.22 11.69
N ARG A 68 6.26 10.13 11.04
CA ARG A 68 6.15 8.75 11.56
C ARG A 68 7.49 8.06 11.76
N GLY A 69 8.59 8.70 11.37
CA GLY A 69 9.93 8.14 11.40
C GLY A 69 10.17 7.06 10.33
N HIS A 70 11.23 6.29 10.51
CA HIS A 70 11.61 5.24 9.56
C HIS A 70 10.43 4.27 9.29
N PRO A 71 10.16 3.89 8.01
CA PRO A 71 9.06 3.00 7.67
C PRO A 71 9.02 1.71 8.47
N ARG A 72 10.12 0.96 8.49
CA ARG A 72 10.23 -0.35 9.18
C ARG A 72 8.97 -1.20 8.95
N LEU A 73 8.52 -1.27 7.70
CA LEU A 73 7.20 -1.79 7.34
C LEU A 73 6.95 -3.18 7.93
N ARG A 74 7.86 -4.14 7.72
CA ARG A 74 7.73 -5.49 8.26
C ARG A 74 7.51 -5.48 9.78
N MET A 75 8.30 -4.71 10.52
CA MET A 75 8.17 -4.59 11.98
C MET A 75 6.80 -4.04 12.39
N ARG A 76 6.26 -3.05 11.66
CA ARG A 76 4.92 -2.49 11.93
C ARG A 76 3.79 -3.45 11.55
N HIS A 77 4.04 -4.37 10.62
CA HIS A 77 3.05 -5.37 10.20
C HIS A 77 3.03 -6.63 11.10
N MET A 78 4.03 -6.83 11.98
CA MET A 78 4.08 -7.95 12.92
C MET A 78 2.94 -7.96 13.96
N THR A 79 2.19 -6.87 14.10
CA THR A 79 0.99 -6.82 14.96
C THR A 79 -0.23 -7.46 14.33
N PHE A 80 -0.16 -7.80 13.05
CA PHE A 80 -1.24 -8.42 12.28
C PHE A 80 -0.81 -9.82 11.84
N LEU A 81 -1.78 -10.73 11.76
CA LEU A 81 -1.58 -12.07 11.22
C LEU A 81 -1.73 -12.00 9.69
N ILE A 82 -0.62 -12.08 8.96
CA ILE A 82 -0.60 -11.93 7.50
C ILE A 82 -0.06 -13.23 6.89
N ASP A 83 -0.97 -14.04 6.35
CA ASP A 83 -0.66 -15.18 5.49
C ASP A 83 -0.76 -14.79 4.01
N GLU A 84 -0.58 -15.76 3.12
CA GLU A 84 -0.70 -15.58 1.66
C GLU A 84 -2.08 -15.09 1.24
N LYS A 85 -3.17 -15.55 1.88
CA LYS A 85 -4.53 -15.14 1.53
C LYS A 85 -4.77 -13.67 1.86
N ILE A 86 -4.30 -13.21 3.02
CA ILE A 86 -4.36 -11.79 3.42
C ILE A 86 -3.51 -10.94 2.49
N ARG A 87 -2.29 -11.39 2.17
CA ARG A 87 -1.41 -10.72 1.22
C ARG A 87 -2.08 -10.56 -0.13
N ASP A 88 -2.66 -11.64 -0.68
CA ASP A 88 -3.28 -11.64 -2.00
C ASP A 88 -4.51 -10.76 -2.05
N ALA A 89 -5.37 -10.81 -1.03
CA ALA A 89 -6.52 -9.92 -0.93
C ALA A 89 -6.10 -8.45 -0.90
N TRP A 90 -5.09 -8.11 -0.09
CA TRP A 90 -4.56 -6.74 -0.02
C TRP A 90 -4.00 -6.27 -1.37
N VAL A 91 -3.16 -7.09 -2.00
CA VAL A 91 -2.54 -6.77 -3.29
C VAL A 91 -3.61 -6.62 -4.37
N ASN A 92 -4.55 -7.56 -4.47
CA ASN A 92 -5.62 -7.49 -5.48
C ASN A 92 -6.45 -6.21 -5.37
N HIS A 93 -6.78 -5.77 -4.15
CA HIS A 93 -7.49 -4.51 -3.95
C HIS A 93 -6.67 -3.29 -4.33
N MET A 94 -5.37 -3.29 -4.03
CA MET A 94 -4.47 -2.21 -4.45
C MET A 94 -4.37 -2.15 -5.98
N LEU A 95 -4.20 -3.29 -6.64
CA LEU A 95 -4.12 -3.36 -8.11
C LEU A 95 -5.42 -2.93 -8.78
N ALA A 96 -6.57 -3.30 -8.21
CA ALA A 96 -7.88 -2.82 -8.67
C ALA A 96 -8.04 -1.30 -8.47
N ALA A 97 -7.44 -0.73 -7.42
CA ALA A 97 -7.43 0.72 -7.20
C ALA A 97 -6.51 1.46 -8.18
N LEU A 98 -5.34 0.88 -8.56
CA LEU A 98 -4.49 1.44 -9.61
C LEU A 98 -5.21 1.52 -10.96
N GLU A 99 -6.01 0.50 -11.28
CA GLU A 99 -6.83 0.49 -12.51
C GLU A 99 -7.96 1.53 -12.43
N GLU A 100 -8.66 1.63 -11.29
CA GLU A 100 -9.76 2.60 -11.11
C GLU A 100 -9.28 4.05 -11.28
N VAL A 101 -8.12 4.40 -10.72
CA VAL A 101 -7.60 5.77 -10.83
C VAL A 101 -6.89 6.05 -12.17
N GLY A 102 -6.87 5.07 -13.07
CA GLY A 102 -6.44 5.25 -14.45
C GLY A 102 -4.94 5.51 -14.62
N ILE A 103 -4.09 4.85 -13.82
CA ILE A 103 -2.64 5.05 -13.93
C ILE A 103 -2.15 4.54 -15.29
N PRO A 104 -1.46 5.36 -16.10
CA PRO A 104 -0.93 4.94 -17.39
C PRO A 104 0.32 4.07 -17.25
N GLU A 105 0.61 3.30 -18.30
CA GLU A 105 1.93 2.66 -18.44
C GLU A 105 3.02 3.71 -18.73
N PRO A 106 4.28 3.49 -18.30
CA PRO A 106 4.78 2.31 -17.58
C PRO A 106 4.55 2.34 -16.06
N PHE A 107 4.02 3.44 -15.51
CA PHE A 107 3.90 3.64 -14.06
C PHE A 107 2.99 2.61 -13.40
N LYS A 108 1.92 2.17 -14.07
CA LYS A 108 1.05 1.12 -13.55
C LYS A 108 1.80 -0.19 -13.31
N SER A 109 2.62 -0.62 -14.27
CA SER A 109 3.45 -1.83 -14.12
C SER A 109 4.48 -1.70 -13.01
N GLU A 110 5.15 -0.54 -12.91
CA GLU A 110 6.14 -0.29 -11.85
C GLU A 110 5.51 -0.29 -10.45
N MET A 111 4.38 0.39 -10.28
CA MET A 111 3.64 0.40 -9.01
C MET A 111 3.09 -0.99 -8.66
N ARG A 112 2.58 -1.74 -9.65
CA ARG A 112 2.13 -3.13 -9.46
C ARG A 112 3.25 -4.00 -8.90
N GLN A 113 4.42 -4.00 -9.56
CA GLN A 113 5.57 -4.79 -9.12
C GLN A 113 5.95 -4.44 -7.68
N TYR A 114 6.03 -3.14 -7.37
CA TYR A 114 6.35 -2.69 -6.03
C TYR A 114 5.38 -3.22 -4.96
N PHE A 115 4.06 -3.12 -5.21
CA PHE A 115 3.05 -3.57 -4.25
C PHE A 115 3.02 -5.09 -4.10
N GLU A 116 3.24 -5.84 -5.18
CA GLU A 116 3.36 -7.29 -5.14
C GLU A 116 4.55 -7.75 -4.31
N GLU A 117 5.74 -7.20 -4.55
CA GLU A 117 6.97 -7.52 -3.81
C GLU A 117 6.88 -7.09 -2.33
N THR A 118 6.39 -5.88 -2.08
CA THR A 118 6.22 -5.35 -0.72
C THR A 118 5.18 -6.14 0.05
N GLY A 119 4.04 -6.46 -0.56
CA GLY A 119 2.99 -7.29 0.03
C GLY A 119 3.52 -8.66 0.45
N THR A 120 4.26 -9.33 -0.44
CA THR A 120 4.91 -10.62 -0.11
C THR A 120 5.88 -10.48 1.06
N SER A 121 6.65 -9.40 1.11
CA SER A 121 7.61 -9.15 2.20
C SER A 121 6.94 -8.90 3.57
N MET A 122 5.63 -8.61 3.61
CA MET A 122 4.87 -8.43 4.85
C MET A 122 4.35 -9.73 5.45
N ILE A 123 4.33 -10.84 4.70
CA ILE A 123 3.89 -12.15 5.21
C ILE A 123 4.69 -12.52 6.46
N ASN A 124 3.96 -12.85 7.51
CA ASN A 124 4.51 -13.17 8.84
C ASN A 124 3.83 -14.37 9.50
N LEU A 125 2.83 -14.96 8.84
CA LEU A 125 2.15 -16.18 9.25
C LEU A 125 2.36 -17.27 8.21
N ASP A 126 2.90 -18.40 8.64
CA ASP A 126 2.96 -19.61 7.82
C ASP A 126 1.71 -20.45 8.09
N TYR A 127 0.79 -20.51 7.12
CA TYR A 127 -0.47 -21.27 7.21
C TYR A 127 -0.23 -22.76 7.54
N HIS A 128 0.92 -23.32 7.15
CA HIS A 128 1.24 -24.73 7.38
C HIS A 128 1.63 -25.06 8.82
N GLN A 129 1.96 -24.07 9.67
CA GLN A 129 2.36 -24.31 11.05
C GLN A 129 1.17 -24.37 12.03
N PHE A 130 0.02 -23.79 11.68
CA PHE A 130 -1.12 -23.67 12.61
C PHE A 130 -2.17 -24.78 12.50
N HIS A 131 -2.10 -25.62 11.45
CA HIS A 131 -3.07 -26.70 11.21
C HIS A 131 -2.49 -28.12 11.35
N GLN A 132 -1.37 -28.28 12.06
CA GLN A 132 -0.79 -29.61 12.37
C GLN A 132 -1.05 -30.10 13.81
N LYS A 133 -1.99 -29.52 14.57
CA LYS A 133 -2.44 -30.10 15.85
C LYS A 133 -3.93 -29.97 16.05
#